data_AF-F8AM98-F1
#
_entry.id   AF-F8AM98-F1
#
_cell.length_a   1.000
_cell.length_b   1.000
_cell.length_c   1.000
_cell.angle_alpha   90.00
_cell.angle_beta   90.00
_cell.angle_gamma   90.00
#
_symmetry.space_group_name_H-M   'P 1'
#
loop_
_entity.id
_entity.type
_entity.pdbx_description
1 polymer ?
#
loop_
_entity_poly.entity_id
_entity_poly.type
_entity_poly.pdbx_seq_one_letter_code
_entity_poly.pdbx_strand_id
1 'polypeptide(L)' 'MSSVNSIQLAYEFVLYIIMGFIIGYFLSNYYNNNIFIVIGFLFGVLMAFLRVIKLIKDRN' A
#
# COMPACT_ATOMS: atom_id res chain seq x y z
N MET A 1 21.24 -9.18 -13.78
CA MET A 1 20.67 -8.96 -12.43
C MET A 1 19.38 -8.16 -12.58
N SER A 2 18.28 -8.75 -13.10
CA SER A 2 17.17 -7.94 -13.65
C SER A 2 15.72 -8.43 -13.49
N SER A 3 15.44 -9.68 -13.09
CA SER A 3 14.04 -10.14 -12.94
C SER A 3 13.53 -10.20 -11.48
N VAL A 4 14.42 -10.48 -10.52
CA VAL A 4 14.04 -10.64 -9.10
C VAL A 4 13.60 -9.32 -8.46
N ASN A 5 14.22 -8.20 -8.87
CA ASN A 5 13.94 -6.88 -8.28
C ASN A 5 12.55 -6.34 -8.62
N SER A 6 12.04 -6.56 -9.84
CA SER A 6 10.73 -6.03 -10.25
C SER A 6 9.58 -6.80 -9.62
N ILE A 7 9.71 -8.13 -9.48
CA ILE A 7 8.73 -8.99 -8.81
C ILE A 7 8.64 -8.64 -7.32
N GLN A 8 9.79 -8.46 -6.66
CA GLN A 8 9.82 -8.08 -5.25
C GLN A 8 9.19 -6.70 -5.02
N LEU A 9 9.43 -5.75 -5.92
CA LEU A 9 8.88 -4.40 -5.85
C LEU A 9 7.36 -4.41 -6.09
N ALA A 10 6.88 -5.20 -7.06
CA ALA A 10 5.46 -5.43 -7.28
C ALA A 10 4.78 -6.10 -6.07
N TYR A 11 5.45 -7.07 -5.46
CA TYR A 11 4.96 -7.73 -4.25
C TYR A 11 4.84 -6.74 -3.09
N GLU A 12 5.87 -5.94 -2.83
CA GLU A 12 5.82 -4.89 -1.80
C GLU A 12 4.71 -3.87 -2.06
N PHE A 13 4.53 -3.45 -3.32
CA PHE A 13 3.48 -2.53 -3.71
C PHE A 13 2.08 -3.06 -3.36
N VAL A 14 1.79 -4.31 -3.72
CA VAL A 14 0.52 -4.96 -3.40
C VAL A 14 0.34 -5.14 -1.90
N LEU A 15 1.41 -5.45 -1.17
CA LEU A 15 1.39 -5.64 0.28
C LEU A 15 0.92 -4.38 1.02
N TYR A 16 1.36 -3.20 0.60
CA TYR A 16 0.91 -1.93 1.17
C TYR A 16 -0.58 -1.68 0.98
N ILE A 17 -1.11 -2.03 -0.20
CA ILE A 17 -2.53 -1.89 -0.50
C ILE A 17 -3.35 -2.84 0.38
N ILE A 18 -2.93 -4.11 0.47
CA ILE A 18 -3.58 -5.12 1.30
C ILE A 18 -3.58 -4.68 2.78
N MET A 19 -2.45 -4.19 3.29
CA MET A 19 -2.38 -3.71 4.68
C MET A 19 -3.28 -2.51 4.94
N GLY A 20 -3.31 -1.54 4.03
CA GLY A 20 -4.25 -0.41 4.12
C GLY A 20 -5.70 -0.87 4.15
N PHE A 21 -6.05 -1.86 3.33
CA PHE A 21 -7.40 -2.44 3.29
C PHE A 21 -7.77 -3.16 4.60
N ILE A 22 -6.86 -3.98 5.15
CA ILE A 22 -7.06 -4.68 6.44
C ILE A 22 -7.29 -3.67 7.57
N ILE A 23 -6.46 -2.64 7.66
CA ILE A 23 -6.60 -1.59 8.67
C ILE A 23 -7.94 -0.87 8.49
N GLY A 24 -8.29 -0.49 7.26
CA GLY A 24 -9.57 0.15 6.94
C GLY A 24 -10.78 -0.70 7.33
N TYR A 25 -10.69 -2.02 7.16
CA TYR A 25 -11.74 -2.96 7.58
C TYR A 25 -11.90 -3.00 9.10
N PHE A 26 -10.80 -3.07 9.85
CA PHE A 26 -10.87 -3.01 11.32
C PHE A 26 -11.49 -1.69 11.81
N LEU A 27 -11.08 -0.56 11.24
CA LEU A 27 -11.69 0.74 11.57
C LEU A 27 -13.17 0.80 11.20
N SER A 28 -13.54 0.23 10.05
CA SER A 28 -14.94 0.17 9.61
C SER A 28 -15.82 -0.58 10.60
N ASN A 29 -15.35 -1.73 11.09
CA ASN A 29 -16.07 -2.48 12.12
C ASN A 29 -16.11 -1.73 13.46
N TYR A 30 -15.02 -1.06 13.84
CA TYR A 30 -14.96 -0.33 15.10
C TYR A 30 -15.88 0.91 15.13
N TYR A 31 -15.91 1.68 14.04
CA TYR A 31 -16.72 2.89 13.93
C TYR A 31 -18.08 2.67 13.24
N ASN A 32 -18.41 1.42 12.90
CA ASN A 32 -19.60 1.02 12.15
C ASN A 32 -19.83 1.88 10.89
N ASN A 33 -18.74 2.19 10.17
CA ASN A 33 -18.76 3.06 8.99
C ASN A 33 -17.84 2.55 7.89
N ASN A 34 -18.44 2.12 6.78
CA ASN A 34 -17.73 1.53 5.65
C ASN A 34 -16.79 2.51 4.92
N ILE A 35 -16.87 3.82 5.18
CA ILE A 35 -15.96 4.79 4.58
C ILE A 35 -14.50 4.55 4.98
N PHE A 36 -14.26 3.95 6.15
CA PHE A 36 -12.92 3.63 6.61
C PHE A 36 -12.22 2.58 5.75
N ILE A 37 -12.96 1.69 5.07
CA ILE A 37 -12.38 0.75 4.09
C ILE A 37 -11.81 1.52 2.90
N VAL A 38 -12.57 2.50 2.39
CA VAL A 38 -12.15 3.35 1.27
C VAL A 38 -10.94 4.20 1.66
N ILE A 39 -10.97 4.80 2.85
CA ILE A 39 -9.85 5.58 3.39
C ILE A 39 -8.60 4.71 3.56
N GLY A 40 -8.76 3.51 4.12
CA GLY A 40 -7.66 2.55 4.30
C GLY A 40 -7.04 2.11 2.98
N PHE A 41 -7.87 1.83 1.96
CA PHE A 41 -7.41 1.55 0.61
C PHE A 41 -6.62 2.71 0.01
N LEU A 42 -7.15 3.93 0.07
CA LEU A 42 -6.48 5.13 -0.45
C LEU A 42 -5.13 5.37 0.24
N PHE A 43 -5.07 5.17 1.56
CA PHE A 43 -3.82 5.23 2.31
C PHE A 43 -2.80 4.17 1.86
N GLY A 44 -3.25 2.93 1.68
CA GLY A 44 -2.40 1.84 1.19
C GLY A 44 -1.82 2.13 -0.19
N VAL A 45 -2.64 2.65 -1.11
CA VAL A 45 -2.19 3.09 -2.44
C VAL A 45 -1.17 4.23 -2.32
N LEU A 46 -1.45 5.24 -1.50
CA LEU A 46 -0.55 6.39 -1.34
C LEU A 46 0.82 5.97 -0.77
N MET A 47 0.85 5.09 0.23
CA MET A 47 2.10 4.53 0.75
C MET A 47 2.87 3.73 -0.30
N ALA A 48 2.17 2.94 -1.12
CA ALA A 48 2.77 2.17 -2.19
C ALA A 48 3.46 3.09 -3.22
N PHE A 49 2.80 4.20 -3.62
CA PHE A 49 3.40 5.22 -4.48
C PHE A 49 4.62 5.91 -3.84
N LEU A 50 4.56 6.26 -2.56
CA LEU A 50 5.69 6.87 -1.86
C LEU A 50 6.93 5.96 -1.85
N ARG A 51 6.74 4.65 -1.68
CA ARG A 51 7.83 3.66 -1.75
C ARG A 51 8.48 3.65 -3.13
N VAL A 52 7.67 3.69 -4.20
CA VAL A 52 8.18 3.76 -5.59
C VAL A 52 8.99 5.04 -5.81
N ILE A 53 8.47 6.20 -5.38
CA ILE A 53 9.19 7.48 -5.51
C ILE A 53 10.52 7.44 -4.75
N LYS A 54 10.53 6.89 -3.53
CA LYS A 54 11.75 6.75 -2.73
C LYS A 54 12.79 5.88 -3.44
N LEU A 55 12.38 4.77 -4.04
CA LEU A 55 13.28 3.88 -4.80
C LEU A 55 13.87 4.55 -6.05
N ILE A 56 13.11 5.44 -6.70
CA ILE A 56 13.62 6.25 -7.82
C ILE A 56 14.65 7.25 -7.31
N LYS A 57 14.37 7.92 -6.18
CA LYS A 57 15.27 8.91 -5.59
C LYS A 57 16.57 8.31 -5.07
N ASP A 58 16.54 7.13 -4.44
CA ASP A 58 17.75 6.45 -3.92
C ASP A 58 18.64 5.88 -5.04
N ARG A 59 18.17 5.83 -6.29
CA ARG A 59 18.95 5.40 -7.47
C ARG A 59 19.64 6.54 -8.24
N ASN A 60 19.29 7.79 -7.97
CA ASN A 60 19.86 8.99 -8.59
C ASN A 60 20.87 9.65 -7.66
#